data_AF-E4YAW4-F1
#
_entry.id   AF-E4YAW4-F1
#
_cell.length_a   1.000
_cell.length_b   1.000
_cell.length_c   1.000
_cell.angle_alpha   90.00
_cell.angle_beta   90.00
_cell.angle_gamma   90.00
#
_symmetry.space_group_name_H-M   'P 1'
#
loop_
_entity.id
_entity.type
_entity.pdbx_description
1 polymer ?
#
loop_
_entity_poly.entity_id
_entity_poly.type
_entity_poly.pdbx_seq_one_letter_code
_entity_poly.pdbx_strand_id
1 'polypeptide(L)'
;MTAPANGQIVCDQSTCALVCDDGFIPTGRRRSKCRWNNTRNFFWKKTLADCETCTDLPDPPAGITADCGINAIRKKKCLYKCDNGSEISTSSGDFLQFSAACSCPRPDRICRWKSRKVGEIDATALSSWTCPNPTVPTTTTQAPPTSPTDPTTPTNPPVPGICDANKPSTCSSLTTAQIGLENEWTCRNCFRINAHYALPPTWQAEDFLVIKFKIPVTWTTWSHPIDSVEALDSLTWKVNFAAGANFDSGMMFDANLMALQSVSMTNNAVFDDLKSCPCSNESEGTTASPGGSFTHYNTRDSDIENGACGLMWSGSNLGTTMFVALDQDTDYDSSRNCGRCIKMKCECTQSQFTGACATGQETIAIVADNCPDAGMSI
;
A
#
# COMPACT_ATOMS: atom_id res chain seq x y z
N MET A 1 16.95 5.25 21.43
CA MET A 1 15.63 4.58 21.42
C MET A 1 15.57 3.81 20.11
N THR A 2 15.36 2.51 20.15
CA THR A 2 15.37 1.63 18.98
C THR A 2 13.95 1.23 18.63
N ALA A 3 13.64 1.16 17.33
CA ALA A 3 12.36 0.66 16.87
C ALA A 3 12.25 -0.84 17.21
N PRO A 4 11.10 -1.31 17.74
CA PRO A 4 10.87 -2.73 17.97
C PRO A 4 10.62 -3.45 16.63
N ALA A 5 10.66 -4.79 16.63
CA ALA A 5 10.23 -5.57 15.48
C ALA A 5 8.76 -5.28 15.14
N ASN A 6 8.43 -5.23 13.85
CA ASN A 6 7.08 -4.99 13.32
C ASN A 6 6.46 -3.65 13.76
N GLY A 7 7.31 -2.62 13.90
CA GLY A 7 6.87 -1.27 14.18
C GLY A 7 7.97 -0.24 14.02
N GLN A 8 7.55 1.02 13.93
CA GLN A 8 8.40 2.18 13.78
C GLN A 8 8.14 3.21 14.88
N ILE A 9 9.14 4.05 15.13
CA ILE A 9 9.03 5.15 16.09
C ILE A 9 8.95 6.44 15.30
N VAL A 10 7.79 7.09 15.37
CA VAL A 10 7.54 8.38 14.75
C VAL A 10 7.63 9.45 15.82
N CYS A 11 8.53 10.41 15.64
CA CYS A 11 8.76 11.48 16.60
C CYS A 11 8.27 12.82 16.04
N ASP A 12 7.59 13.57 16.90
CA ASP A 12 7.20 14.96 16.68
C ASP A 12 7.69 15.78 17.88
N GLN A 13 8.67 16.66 17.62
CA GLN A 13 9.37 17.45 18.63
C GLN A 13 9.91 16.58 19.79
N SER A 14 9.44 16.83 21.02
CA SER A 14 9.83 16.12 22.24
C SER A 14 8.98 14.87 22.51
N THR A 15 8.10 14.45 21.60
CA THR A 15 7.20 13.31 21.79
C THR A 15 7.41 12.28 20.68
N CYS A 16 7.72 11.05 21.07
CA CYS A 16 7.76 9.92 20.14
C CYS A 16 6.58 8.98 20.38
N ALA A 17 6.02 8.47 19.30
CA ALA A 17 4.97 7.47 19.27
C ALA A 17 5.47 6.19 18.60
N LEU A 18 5.10 5.05 19.18
CA LEU A 18 5.22 3.75 18.55
C LEU A 18 4.04 3.56 17.60
N VAL A 19 4.35 3.30 16.34
CA VAL A 19 3.40 2.94 15.29
C VAL A 19 3.75 1.51 14.88
N CYS A 20 2.86 0.57 15.18
CA CYS A 20 3.05 -0.82 14.74
C CYS A 20 2.66 -0.96 13.27
N ASP A 21 3.27 -1.94 12.61
CA ASP A 21 2.91 -2.33 11.26
C ASP A 21 1.51 -2.93 11.22
N ASP A 22 0.94 -3.03 10.03
CA ASP A 22 -0.44 -3.47 9.86
C ASP A 22 -0.63 -4.91 10.36
N GLY A 23 -1.65 -5.12 11.18
CA GLY A 23 -1.90 -6.40 11.83
C GLY A 23 -1.18 -6.58 13.18
N PHE A 24 -0.28 -5.66 13.55
CA PHE A 24 0.41 -5.67 14.85
C PHE A 24 -0.19 -4.66 15.81
N ILE A 25 -0.14 -5.00 17.10
CA ILE A 25 -0.78 -4.28 18.18
C ILE A 25 0.26 -4.03 19.27
N PRO A 26 0.39 -2.78 19.74
CA PRO A 26 1.37 -2.48 20.77
C PRO A 26 0.89 -2.98 22.14
N THR A 27 1.73 -3.79 22.78
CA THR A 27 1.42 -4.51 24.03
C THR A 27 1.61 -3.66 25.27
N GLY A 28 2.16 -2.44 25.16
CA GLY A 28 2.43 -1.59 26.31
C GLY A 28 2.26 -0.09 26.06
N ARG A 29 3.29 0.69 26.40
CA ARG A 29 3.32 2.15 26.29
C ARG A 29 3.59 2.55 24.83
N ARG A 30 2.69 3.34 24.26
CA ARG A 30 2.73 3.74 22.85
C ARG A 30 3.35 5.12 22.62
N ARG A 31 3.55 5.90 23.68
CA ARG A 31 4.11 7.24 23.60
C ARG A 31 5.10 7.49 24.72
N SER A 32 6.17 8.19 24.40
CA SER A 32 7.16 8.66 25.37
C SER A 32 7.50 10.12 25.09
N LYS A 33 7.89 10.84 26.13
CA LYS A 33 8.34 12.23 26.02
C LYS A 33 9.80 12.35 26.42
N CYS A 34 10.57 13.06 25.62
CA CYS A 34 11.91 13.50 25.96
C CYS A 34 11.80 14.58 27.03
N ARG A 35 12.57 14.43 28.09
CA ARG A 35 12.64 15.36 29.22
C ARG A 35 14.08 15.65 29.52
N TRP A 36 14.34 16.82 30.05
CA TRP A 36 15.66 17.21 30.51
C TRP A 36 15.67 17.35 32.03
N ASN A 37 16.75 16.91 32.66
CA ASN A 37 17.05 17.16 34.08
C ASN A 37 18.57 17.23 34.27
N ASN A 38 19.05 18.10 35.16
CA ASN A 38 20.46 18.27 35.55
C ASN A 38 21.21 16.96 35.83
N THR A 39 20.53 15.95 36.36
CA THR A 39 21.18 14.67 36.73
C THR A 39 21.26 13.66 35.58
N ARG A 40 20.37 13.76 34.58
CA ARG A 40 20.22 12.74 33.51
C ARG A 40 20.35 13.31 32.11
N ASN A 41 20.59 14.61 31.98
CA ASN A 41 20.49 15.35 30.73
C ASN A 41 19.17 15.03 30.01
N PHE A 42 19.16 14.91 28.68
CA PHE A 42 17.99 14.48 27.94
C PHE A 42 17.73 12.98 28.14
N PHE A 43 16.52 12.62 28.58
CA PHE A 43 16.09 11.24 28.77
C PHE A 43 14.63 11.04 28.39
N TRP A 44 14.29 9.81 27.97
CA TRP A 44 12.92 9.42 27.69
C TRP A 44 12.19 9.02 28.97
N LYS A 45 11.02 9.63 29.24
CA LYS A 45 10.26 9.40 30.49
C LYS A 45 9.83 7.94 30.66
N LYS A 46 9.58 7.23 29.56
CA LYS A 46 9.16 5.81 29.53
C LYS A 46 9.76 5.09 28.32
N THR A 47 10.01 3.80 28.47
CA THR A 47 10.32 2.91 27.34
C THR A 47 9.03 2.65 26.55
N LEU A 48 9.14 2.69 25.22
CA LEU A 48 8.07 2.26 24.33
C LEU A 48 7.98 0.72 24.37
N ALA A 49 6.80 0.19 24.07
CA ALA A 49 6.57 -1.25 24.07
C ALA A 49 6.88 -1.89 22.72
N ASP A 50 6.68 -3.21 22.64
CA ASP A 50 6.79 -3.96 21.41
C ASP A 50 5.45 -4.06 20.68
N CYS A 51 5.52 -4.51 19.43
CA CYS A 51 4.40 -4.73 18.52
C CYS A 51 4.22 -6.24 18.32
N GLU A 52 3.11 -6.78 18.82
CA GLU A 52 2.79 -8.21 18.72
C GLU A 52 1.50 -8.41 17.93
N THR A 53 1.32 -9.61 17.37
CA THR A 53 0.12 -10.00 16.65
C THR A 53 -0.43 -11.30 17.20
N CYS A 54 -1.66 -11.65 16.81
CA CYS A 54 -2.23 -12.94 17.14
C CYS A 54 -1.65 -14.00 16.21
N THR A 55 -1.46 -15.20 16.74
CA THR A 55 -1.22 -16.39 15.92
C THR A 55 -2.36 -16.55 14.93
N ASP A 56 -2.03 -16.96 13.71
CA ASP A 56 -3.03 -17.20 12.68
C ASP A 56 -3.92 -18.37 13.10
N LEU A 57 -5.22 -18.23 12.87
CA LEU A 57 -6.19 -19.27 13.15
C LEU A 57 -6.10 -20.34 12.05
N PRO A 58 -6.35 -21.62 12.38
CA PRO A 58 -6.47 -22.65 11.36
C PRO A 58 -7.67 -22.38 10.46
N ASP A 59 -7.72 -23.07 9.32
CA ASP A 59 -8.87 -22.99 8.43
C ASP A 59 -10.16 -23.41 9.16
N PRO A 60 -11.28 -22.68 8.93
CA PRO A 60 -12.56 -23.01 9.53
C PRO A 60 -13.08 -24.38 9.02
N PRO A 61 -14.00 -25.03 9.76
CA PRO A 61 -14.67 -26.25 9.30
C PRO A 61 -15.36 -26.09 7.95
N ALA A 62 -15.51 -27.21 7.22
CA ALA A 62 -16.15 -27.24 5.91
C ALA A 62 -17.56 -26.62 5.95
N GLY A 63 -17.83 -25.71 4.99
CA GLY A 63 -19.09 -24.97 4.89
C GLY A 63 -19.09 -23.60 5.59
N ILE A 64 -18.00 -23.23 6.29
CA ILE A 64 -17.81 -21.90 6.88
C ILE A 64 -16.69 -21.19 6.11
N THR A 65 -17.00 -20.02 5.53
CA THR A 65 -16.01 -19.11 4.99
C THR A 65 -15.51 -18.17 6.08
N ALA A 66 -14.19 -18.02 6.17
CA ALA A 66 -13.51 -16.99 6.96
C ALA A 66 -12.87 -15.94 6.04
N ASP A 67 -13.44 -14.74 6.02
CA ASP A 67 -12.90 -13.60 5.28
C ASP A 67 -12.01 -12.77 6.23
N CYS A 68 -10.70 -12.99 6.16
CA CYS A 68 -9.71 -12.40 7.06
C CYS A 68 -8.90 -11.29 6.37
N GLY A 69 -8.76 -10.16 7.03
CA GLY A 69 -7.96 -9.04 6.53
C GLY A 69 -7.57 -8.04 7.61
N ILE A 70 -6.99 -6.92 7.19
CA ILE A 70 -6.67 -5.79 8.07
C ILE A 70 -7.83 -4.79 8.05
N ASN A 71 -8.33 -4.42 9.23
CA ASN A 71 -9.40 -3.43 9.33
C ASN A 71 -8.87 -1.99 9.27
N ALA A 72 -9.78 -1.01 9.18
CA ALA A 72 -9.44 0.43 9.18
C ALA A 72 -8.66 0.91 10.42
N ILE A 73 -8.58 0.11 11.49
CA ILE A 73 -7.81 0.38 12.71
C ILE A 73 -6.47 -0.39 12.69
N ARG A 74 -6.06 -0.89 11.52
CA ARG A 74 -4.82 -1.65 11.26
C ARG A 74 -4.68 -2.94 12.07
N LYS A 75 -5.79 -3.58 12.42
CA LYS A 75 -5.80 -4.87 13.14
C LYS A 75 -6.31 -6.00 12.26
N LYS A 76 -5.74 -7.19 12.43
CA LYS A 76 -6.29 -8.43 11.88
C LYS A 76 -7.75 -8.62 12.35
N LYS A 77 -8.66 -8.85 11.40
CA LYS A 77 -10.08 -9.09 11.61
C LYS A 77 -10.56 -10.13 10.61
N CYS A 78 -11.27 -11.14 11.10
CA CYS A 78 -11.92 -12.16 10.30
C CYS A 78 -13.44 -12.02 10.42
N LEU A 79 -14.16 -12.16 9.31
CA LEU A 79 -15.61 -12.28 9.23
C LEU A 79 -15.95 -13.73 8.88
N TYR A 80 -16.72 -14.37 9.74
CA TYR A 80 -17.19 -15.74 9.54
C TYR A 80 -18.65 -15.73 9.06
N LYS A 81 -18.93 -16.53 8.03
CA LYS A 81 -20.27 -16.78 7.48
C LYS A 81 -20.37 -18.22 6.94
N CYS A 82 -21.55 -18.82 6.94
CA CYS A 82 -21.77 -20.08 6.23
C CYS A 82 -21.85 -19.85 4.72
N ASP A 83 -21.31 -20.78 3.93
CA ASP A 83 -21.29 -20.70 2.45
C ASP A 83 -22.70 -20.74 1.86
N ASN A 84 -23.59 -21.50 2.50
CA ASN A 84 -24.98 -21.64 2.13
C ASN A 84 -25.87 -20.47 2.62
N GLY A 85 -25.30 -19.46 3.28
CA GLY A 85 -26.03 -18.32 3.83
C GLY A 85 -26.86 -18.61 5.10
N SER A 86 -26.74 -19.81 5.67
CA SER A 86 -27.39 -20.19 6.93
C SER A 86 -26.64 -19.64 8.16
N GLU A 87 -27.23 -19.84 9.35
CA GLU A 87 -26.60 -19.43 10.60
C GLU A 87 -25.48 -20.39 11.01
N ILE A 88 -24.38 -19.82 11.50
CA ILE A 88 -23.30 -20.58 12.13
C ILE A 88 -23.75 -20.92 13.55
N SER A 89 -23.85 -22.22 13.84
CA SER A 89 -24.08 -22.71 15.20
C SER A 89 -22.78 -22.77 15.98
N THR A 90 -22.77 -22.11 17.13
CA THR A 90 -21.62 -22.06 18.04
C THR A 90 -22.06 -22.41 19.47
N SER A 91 -21.12 -22.68 20.36
CA SER A 91 -21.41 -22.90 21.79
C SER A 91 -22.09 -21.69 22.46
N SER A 92 -22.02 -20.50 21.86
CA SER A 92 -22.59 -19.27 22.38
C SER A 92 -23.92 -18.87 21.72
N GLY A 93 -24.40 -19.67 20.77
CA GLY A 93 -25.63 -19.43 20.01
C GLY A 93 -25.43 -19.44 18.50
N ASP A 94 -26.52 -19.21 17.79
CA ASP A 94 -26.57 -19.22 16.33
C ASP A 94 -26.49 -17.80 15.77
N PHE A 95 -25.66 -17.60 14.74
CA PHE A 95 -25.45 -16.29 14.14
C PHE A 95 -25.27 -16.38 12.63
N LEU A 96 -26.02 -15.56 11.87
CA LEU A 96 -25.84 -15.42 10.41
C LEU A 96 -24.39 -15.09 10.00
N GLN A 97 -23.76 -14.19 10.77
CA GLN A 97 -22.36 -13.85 10.62
C GLN A 97 -21.83 -13.21 11.90
N PHE A 98 -20.53 -13.31 12.12
CA PHE A 98 -19.85 -12.59 13.18
C PHE A 98 -18.39 -12.33 12.83
N SER A 99 -17.81 -11.31 13.46
CA SER A 99 -16.40 -11.01 13.28
C SER A 99 -15.59 -11.31 14.53
N ALA A 100 -14.36 -11.73 14.31
CA ALA A 100 -13.31 -11.83 15.30
C ALA A 100 -12.22 -10.80 14.96
N ALA A 101 -11.64 -10.17 15.95
CA ALA A 101 -10.49 -9.28 15.76
C ALA A 101 -9.38 -9.66 16.72
N CYS A 102 -8.13 -9.53 16.25
CA CYS A 102 -6.97 -9.68 17.11
C CYS A 102 -6.94 -8.55 18.15
N SER A 103 -6.74 -8.89 19.42
CA SER A 103 -6.69 -7.93 20.51
C SER A 103 -5.77 -8.40 21.64
N CYS A 104 -4.99 -7.48 22.19
CA CYS A 104 -4.10 -7.73 23.32
C CYS A 104 -4.62 -6.94 24.55
N PRO A 105 -5.66 -7.48 25.24
CA PRO A 105 -6.32 -6.78 26.33
C PRO A 105 -5.39 -6.56 27.54
N ARG A 106 -5.79 -5.63 28.41
CA ARG A 106 -5.17 -5.46 29.73
C ARG A 106 -5.88 -6.39 30.71
N PRO A 107 -5.18 -6.99 31.70
CA PRO A 107 -3.83 -6.64 32.18
C PRO A 107 -2.67 -7.46 31.60
N ASP A 108 -2.93 -8.65 31.07
CA ASP A 108 -1.92 -9.65 30.67
C ASP A 108 -1.21 -9.33 29.35
N ARG A 109 -1.82 -8.50 28.49
CA ARG A 109 -1.24 -8.03 27.21
C ARG A 109 -0.96 -9.14 26.19
N ILE A 110 -1.48 -10.33 26.41
CA ILE A 110 -1.39 -11.46 25.49
C ILE A 110 -2.39 -11.23 24.35
N CYS A 111 -1.89 -11.27 23.12
CA CYS A 111 -2.71 -11.10 21.92
C CYS A 111 -3.50 -12.37 21.61
N ARG A 112 -4.82 -12.21 21.45
CA ARG A 112 -5.77 -13.29 21.21
C ARG A 112 -6.92 -12.83 20.31
N TRP A 113 -7.48 -13.78 19.56
CA TRP A 113 -8.65 -13.53 18.73
C TRP A 113 -9.90 -13.41 19.60
N LYS A 114 -10.64 -12.31 19.43
CA LYS A 114 -11.88 -12.08 20.17
C LYS A 114 -13.02 -11.66 19.27
N SER A 115 -14.17 -12.27 19.48
CA SER A 115 -15.47 -11.82 19.00
C SER A 115 -16.33 -11.31 20.15
N ARG A 116 -17.21 -10.35 19.85
CA ARG A 116 -18.24 -9.92 20.79
C ARG A 116 -19.31 -11.01 21.01
N LYS A 117 -19.57 -11.84 20.00
CA LYS A 117 -20.66 -12.83 20.01
C LYS A 117 -20.24 -14.16 20.64
N VAL A 118 -19.06 -14.66 20.25
CA VAL A 118 -18.58 -16.00 20.64
C VAL A 118 -17.42 -15.98 21.64
N GLY A 119 -17.00 -14.79 22.09
CA GLY A 119 -15.91 -14.66 23.05
C GLY A 119 -14.52 -14.84 22.42
N GLU A 120 -13.63 -15.50 23.14
CA GLU A 120 -12.28 -15.80 22.67
C GLU A 120 -12.29 -16.99 21.70
N ILE A 121 -11.48 -16.91 20.64
CA ILE A 121 -11.47 -17.89 19.56
C ILE A 121 -10.07 -18.49 19.48
N ASP A 122 -10.01 -19.80 19.61
CA ASP A 122 -8.84 -20.62 19.35
C ASP A 122 -9.20 -21.75 18.37
N ALA A 123 -8.25 -22.62 18.04
CA ALA A 123 -8.47 -23.76 17.14
C ALA A 123 -9.63 -24.66 17.61
N THR A 124 -9.78 -24.84 18.92
CA THR A 124 -10.83 -25.66 19.52
C THR A 124 -12.20 -25.03 19.31
N ALA A 125 -12.34 -23.74 19.61
CA ALA A 125 -13.57 -22.99 19.39
C ALA A 125 -13.97 -23.02 17.91
N LEU A 126 -13.01 -22.82 16.99
CA LEU A 126 -13.25 -22.86 15.55
C LEU A 126 -13.80 -24.21 15.10
N SER A 127 -13.20 -25.31 15.58
CA SER A 127 -13.61 -26.67 15.24
C SER A 127 -15.01 -27.06 15.73
N SER A 128 -15.55 -26.33 16.71
CA SER A 128 -16.87 -26.61 17.27
C SER A 128 -18.03 -26.02 16.47
N TRP A 129 -17.74 -25.18 15.47
CA TRP A 129 -18.75 -24.48 14.69
C TRP A 129 -19.30 -25.34 13.56
N THR A 130 -20.61 -25.25 13.35
CA THR A 130 -21.30 -26.03 12.31
C THR A 130 -22.29 -25.18 11.54
N CYS A 131 -22.44 -25.45 10.25
CA CYS A 131 -23.52 -24.90 9.44
C CYS A 131 -24.56 -26.00 9.17
N PRO A 132 -25.87 -25.74 9.34
CA PRO A 132 -26.89 -26.69 8.96
C PRO A 132 -26.85 -26.94 7.45
N ASN A 133 -26.70 -28.21 7.08
CA ASN A 133 -26.51 -28.72 5.72
C ASN A 133 -25.19 -28.25 5.07
N PRO A 134 -24.05 -28.90 5.36
CA PRO A 134 -22.83 -28.69 4.60
C PRO A 134 -23.05 -29.23 3.19
N THR A 135 -23.33 -28.35 2.23
CA THR A 135 -23.26 -28.74 0.82
C THR A 135 -21.78 -28.99 0.52
N VAL A 136 -21.36 -30.25 0.66
CA VAL A 136 -20.06 -30.70 0.16
C VAL A 136 -20.06 -30.42 -1.35
N PRO A 137 -19.17 -29.57 -1.89
CA PRO A 137 -19.03 -29.45 -3.33
C PRO A 137 -18.45 -30.79 -3.81
N THR A 138 -19.33 -31.66 -4.28
CA THR A 138 -18.95 -32.93 -4.89
C THR A 138 -18.74 -32.65 -6.37
N THR A 139 -17.56 -32.17 -6.72
CA THR A 139 -17.18 -32.04 -8.13
C THR A 139 -16.73 -33.42 -8.62
N THR A 140 -17.66 -34.21 -9.15
CA THR A 140 -17.31 -35.40 -9.95
C THR A 140 -16.82 -34.94 -11.32
N THR A 141 -15.50 -34.82 -11.48
CA THR A 141 -14.85 -34.67 -12.78
C THR A 141 -14.97 -35.98 -13.56
N GLN A 142 -15.84 -36.03 -14.57
CA GLN A 142 -15.69 -37.00 -15.66
C GLN A 142 -14.64 -36.47 -16.63
N ALA A 143 -13.64 -37.30 -16.93
CA ALA A 143 -12.58 -37.02 -17.87
C ALA A 143 -13.11 -37.04 -19.33
N PRO A 144 -12.77 -36.05 -20.18
CA PRO A 144 -12.95 -36.15 -21.62
C PRO A 144 -11.98 -37.17 -22.25
N PRO A 145 -12.35 -37.81 -23.39
CA PRO A 145 -11.54 -38.87 -24.00
C PRO A 145 -10.25 -38.32 -24.60
N THR A 146 -9.14 -38.96 -24.24
CA THR A 146 -7.80 -38.76 -24.79
C THR A 146 -7.74 -39.16 -26.26
N SER A 147 -7.19 -38.27 -27.10
CA SER A 147 -6.68 -38.59 -28.45
C SER A 147 -5.26 -37.99 -28.56
N PRO A 148 -4.36 -38.59 -29.36
CA PRO A 148 -2.95 -38.65 -29.05
C PRO A 148 -2.16 -37.38 -29.38
N THR A 149 -1.12 -37.21 -28.58
CA THR A 149 -0.08 -36.18 -28.57
C THR A 149 0.77 -36.20 -29.84
N ASP A 150 1.11 -35.02 -30.34
CA ASP A 150 2.35 -34.80 -31.12
C ASP A 150 3.18 -33.74 -30.36
N PRO A 151 4.52 -33.88 -30.26
CA PRO A 151 5.32 -33.19 -29.26
C PRO A 151 5.91 -31.89 -29.79
N THR A 152 5.64 -30.77 -29.11
CA THR A 152 6.50 -29.59 -29.23
C THR A 152 6.61 -28.84 -27.90
N THR A 153 7.84 -28.93 -27.37
CA THR A 153 8.56 -27.94 -26.56
C THR A 153 8.03 -27.63 -25.14
N PRO A 154 8.86 -27.84 -24.09
CA PRO A 154 8.49 -27.48 -22.73
C PRO A 154 8.70 -25.97 -22.52
N THR A 155 7.63 -25.20 -22.45
CA THR A 155 7.66 -23.93 -21.73
C THR A 155 7.23 -24.20 -20.29
N ASN A 156 8.16 -23.96 -19.36
CA ASN A 156 7.94 -24.01 -17.93
C ASN A 156 6.63 -23.26 -17.56
N PRO A 157 5.83 -23.75 -16.59
CA PRO A 157 4.75 -22.94 -16.02
C PRO A 157 5.33 -21.63 -15.44
N PRO A 158 4.62 -20.49 -15.56
CA PRO A 158 5.11 -19.20 -15.06
C PRO A 158 5.35 -19.29 -13.55
N VAL A 159 6.50 -18.79 -13.10
CA VAL A 159 6.82 -18.65 -11.69
C VAL A 159 6.03 -17.45 -11.14
N PRO A 160 5.22 -17.60 -10.07
CA PRO A 160 4.50 -16.48 -9.47
C PRO A 160 5.46 -15.35 -9.05
N GLY A 161 5.16 -14.10 -9.41
CA GLY A 161 5.94 -12.91 -9.04
C GLY A 161 6.91 -12.37 -10.11
N ILE A 162 6.89 -12.90 -11.34
CA ILE A 162 7.71 -12.37 -12.44
C ILE A 162 6.84 -12.21 -13.68
N CYS A 163 6.83 -11.00 -14.24
CA CYS A 163 6.16 -10.69 -15.50
C CYS A 163 6.74 -11.51 -16.66
N ASP A 164 5.89 -12.05 -17.53
CA ASP A 164 6.37 -12.78 -18.70
C ASP A 164 7.25 -11.90 -19.60
N ALA A 165 8.47 -12.36 -19.89
CA ALA A 165 9.47 -11.58 -20.63
C ALA A 165 9.05 -11.18 -22.06
N ASN A 166 8.08 -11.88 -22.65
CA ASN A 166 7.57 -11.62 -24.00
C ASN A 166 6.21 -10.88 -23.99
N LYS A 167 5.77 -10.38 -22.83
CA LYS A 167 4.47 -9.76 -22.69
C LYS A 167 4.43 -8.40 -23.39
N PRO A 168 3.45 -8.13 -24.27
CA PRO A 168 3.31 -6.82 -24.90
C PRO A 168 3.15 -5.74 -23.84
N SER A 169 3.82 -4.59 -23.99
CA SER A 169 3.73 -3.48 -23.04
C SER A 169 2.53 -2.56 -23.29
N THR A 170 1.69 -2.82 -24.28
CA THR A 170 0.59 -1.90 -24.63
C THR A 170 -0.59 -2.04 -23.67
N CYS A 171 -1.01 -0.94 -23.04
CA CYS A 171 -2.25 -0.91 -22.26
C CYS A 171 -3.49 -0.96 -23.14
N SER A 172 -4.57 -1.55 -22.63
CA SER A 172 -5.89 -1.56 -23.24
C SER A 172 -6.81 -0.57 -22.53
N SER A 173 -7.53 0.25 -23.29
CA SER A 173 -8.54 1.14 -22.74
C SER A 173 -9.76 0.36 -22.24
N LEU A 174 -10.25 0.73 -21.07
CA LEU A 174 -11.48 0.24 -20.48
C LEU A 174 -12.57 1.31 -20.58
N THR A 175 -13.82 0.88 -20.54
CA THR A 175 -14.99 1.75 -20.61
C THR A 175 -15.72 1.81 -19.28
N THR A 176 -16.61 2.79 -19.12
CA THR A 176 -17.45 2.94 -17.93
C THR A 176 -18.54 1.87 -17.79
N ALA A 177 -18.71 1.01 -18.80
CA ALA A 177 -19.49 -0.22 -18.70
C ALA A 177 -18.71 -1.36 -18.03
N GLN A 178 -17.36 -1.32 -18.11
CA GLN A 178 -16.47 -2.30 -17.49
C GLN A 178 -16.07 -1.89 -16.08
N ILE A 179 -15.88 -0.59 -15.84
CA ILE A 179 -15.67 -0.02 -14.51
C ILE A 179 -16.67 1.12 -14.32
N GLY A 180 -17.77 0.81 -13.63
CA GLY A 180 -18.89 1.72 -13.44
C GLY A 180 -18.91 2.34 -12.05
N LEU A 181 -19.49 3.52 -11.95
CA LEU A 181 -19.84 4.17 -10.68
C LEU A 181 -21.21 3.69 -10.22
N GLU A 182 -21.29 3.36 -8.94
CA GLU A 182 -22.51 3.06 -8.22
C GLU A 182 -22.66 4.04 -7.04
N ASN A 183 -23.86 4.60 -6.87
CA ASN A 183 -24.11 5.54 -5.78
C ASN A 183 -24.15 4.83 -4.43
N GLU A 184 -23.44 5.38 -3.46
CA GLU A 184 -23.45 4.89 -2.09
C GLU A 184 -24.26 5.84 -1.18
N TRP A 185 -25.34 5.35 -0.59
CA TRP A 185 -26.22 6.16 0.28
C TRP A 185 -25.64 6.43 1.67
N THR A 186 -24.47 5.86 1.97
CA THR A 186 -23.85 5.86 3.30
C THR A 186 -23.14 7.18 3.64
N CYS A 187 -22.84 8.01 2.64
CA CYS A 187 -22.08 9.25 2.81
C CYS A 187 -22.26 10.20 1.61
N ARG A 188 -22.27 11.52 1.86
CA ARG A 188 -22.65 12.56 0.85
C ARG A 188 -21.71 12.63 -0.37
N ASN A 189 -20.43 12.31 -0.22
CA ASN A 189 -19.43 12.35 -1.28
C ASN A 189 -18.79 10.97 -1.52
N CYS A 190 -19.40 9.90 -1.01
CA CYS A 190 -18.90 8.55 -1.21
C CYS A 190 -19.57 7.93 -2.41
N PHE A 191 -18.79 7.17 -3.17
CA PHE A 191 -19.28 6.40 -4.29
C PHE A 191 -18.52 5.09 -4.36
N ARG A 192 -19.18 4.08 -4.89
CA ARG A 192 -18.56 2.79 -5.16
C ARG A 192 -18.18 2.73 -6.63
N ILE A 193 -17.04 2.14 -6.92
CA ILE A 193 -16.73 1.66 -8.27
C ILE A 193 -16.91 0.15 -8.29
N ASN A 194 -17.52 -0.36 -9.35
CA ASN A 194 -17.67 -1.78 -9.60
C ASN A 194 -17.00 -2.10 -10.94
N ALA A 195 -16.05 -3.03 -10.92
CA ALA A 195 -15.40 -3.54 -12.11
C ALA A 195 -15.93 -4.93 -12.43
N HIS A 196 -16.34 -5.12 -13.69
CA HIS A 196 -16.76 -6.42 -14.21
C HIS A 196 -16.46 -6.54 -15.71
N TYR A 197 -15.41 -7.26 -16.08
CA TYR A 197 -15.06 -7.44 -17.50
C TYR A 197 -14.18 -8.68 -17.77
N ALA A 198 -14.27 -9.19 -18.99
CA ALA A 198 -13.43 -10.32 -19.43
C ALA A 198 -11.97 -9.88 -19.61
N LEU A 199 -11.06 -10.71 -19.12
CA LEU A 199 -9.62 -10.49 -19.21
C LEU A 199 -9.04 -11.12 -20.47
N PRO A 200 -7.97 -10.54 -21.05
CA PRO A 200 -7.29 -11.16 -22.18
C PRO A 200 -6.64 -12.49 -21.74
N PRO A 201 -6.46 -13.46 -22.66
CA PRO A 201 -5.80 -14.74 -22.34
C PRO A 201 -4.37 -14.60 -21.82
N THR A 202 -3.75 -13.45 -22.06
CA THR A 202 -2.38 -13.11 -21.62
C THR A 202 -2.36 -12.45 -20.23
N TRP A 203 -3.49 -12.34 -19.54
CA TRP A 203 -3.56 -11.72 -18.22
C TRP A 203 -2.71 -12.46 -17.19
N GLN A 204 -2.03 -11.71 -16.33
CA GLN A 204 -1.32 -12.23 -15.16
C GLN A 204 -1.66 -11.40 -13.92
N ALA A 205 -1.46 -11.96 -12.74
CA ALA A 205 -1.76 -11.25 -11.48
C ALA A 205 -0.89 -9.99 -11.29
N GLU A 206 0.28 -9.95 -11.92
CA GLU A 206 1.20 -8.83 -11.94
C GLU A 206 0.76 -7.68 -12.87
N ASP A 207 -0.23 -7.92 -13.74
CA ASP A 207 -0.86 -6.85 -14.51
C ASP A 207 -1.60 -5.89 -13.57
N PHE A 208 -1.85 -4.66 -14.02
CA PHE A 208 -2.40 -3.63 -13.15
C PHE A 208 -3.43 -2.77 -13.88
N LEU A 209 -4.24 -2.05 -13.12
CA LEU A 209 -5.12 -1.01 -13.66
C LEU A 209 -4.55 0.37 -13.39
N VAL A 210 -4.83 1.27 -14.32
CA VAL A 210 -4.62 2.70 -14.12
C VAL A 210 -5.97 3.39 -14.26
N ILE A 211 -6.37 4.07 -13.19
CA ILE A 211 -7.63 4.79 -13.11
C ILE A 211 -7.31 6.26 -12.89
N LYS A 212 -7.66 7.09 -13.87
CA LYS A 212 -7.53 8.53 -13.79
C LYS A 212 -8.90 9.16 -13.58
N PHE A 213 -9.01 9.97 -12.53
CA PHE A 213 -10.22 10.69 -12.19
C PHE A 213 -10.16 12.13 -12.67
N LYS A 214 -11.32 12.73 -12.97
CA LYS A 214 -11.44 14.18 -13.22
C LYS A 214 -11.44 15.01 -11.95
N ILE A 215 -11.49 14.33 -10.79
CA ILE A 215 -11.63 14.92 -9.47
C ILE A 215 -10.67 14.25 -8.50
N PRO A 216 -10.20 14.95 -7.46
CA PRO A 216 -9.43 14.34 -6.40
C PRO A 216 -10.31 13.40 -5.58
N VAL A 217 -9.84 12.17 -5.41
CA VAL A 217 -10.53 11.11 -4.68
C VAL A 217 -9.60 10.49 -3.64
N THR A 218 -10.18 9.80 -2.66
CA THR A 218 -9.43 8.92 -1.77
C THR A 218 -10.09 7.55 -1.72
N TRP A 219 -9.27 6.51 -1.82
CA TRP A 219 -9.71 5.12 -1.69
C TRP A 219 -9.89 4.78 -0.22
N THR A 220 -11.07 4.26 0.13
CA THR A 220 -11.40 3.96 1.54
C THR A 220 -11.31 2.47 1.84
N THR A 221 -11.87 1.65 0.94
CA THR A 221 -11.92 0.19 1.04
C THR A 221 -12.04 -0.39 -0.36
N TRP A 222 -11.58 -1.62 -0.54
CA TRP A 222 -11.70 -2.38 -1.78
C TRP A 222 -11.83 -3.86 -1.46
N SER A 223 -12.44 -4.62 -2.35
CA SER A 223 -12.54 -6.07 -2.27
C SER A 223 -11.43 -6.76 -3.07
N HIS A 224 -11.23 -8.05 -2.77
CA HIS A 224 -10.41 -8.93 -3.59
C HIS A 224 -10.92 -8.91 -5.06
N PRO A 225 -10.05 -8.95 -6.09
CA PRO A 225 -8.61 -9.27 -6.07
C PRO A 225 -7.64 -8.13 -5.84
N ILE A 226 -8.09 -6.91 -5.52
CA ILE A 226 -7.17 -5.78 -5.29
C ILE A 226 -6.30 -6.06 -4.06
N ASP A 227 -4.98 -5.95 -4.24
CA ASP A 227 -3.98 -6.05 -3.16
C ASP A 227 -3.61 -4.68 -2.64
N SER A 228 -3.25 -3.77 -3.55
CA SER A 228 -2.84 -2.42 -3.21
C SER A 228 -3.32 -1.39 -4.22
N VAL A 229 -3.44 -0.15 -3.76
CA VAL A 229 -3.74 1.00 -4.59
C VAL A 229 -2.71 2.08 -4.30
N GLU A 230 -2.05 2.56 -5.34
CA GLU A 230 -0.94 3.51 -5.27
C GLU A 230 -1.30 4.79 -6.03
N ALA A 231 -1.07 5.96 -5.43
CA ALA A 231 -1.24 7.22 -6.14
C ALA A 231 -0.04 7.45 -7.06
N LEU A 232 -0.30 7.55 -8.37
CA LEU A 232 0.72 7.94 -9.36
C LEU A 232 0.84 9.47 -9.46
N ASP A 233 -0.27 10.18 -9.27
CA ASP A 233 -0.32 11.63 -9.12
C ASP A 233 -1.56 12.02 -8.28
N SER A 234 -2.01 13.29 -8.33
CA SER A 234 -3.16 13.78 -7.57
C SER A 234 -4.52 13.25 -8.04
N LEU A 235 -4.59 12.68 -9.24
CA LEU A 235 -5.82 12.24 -9.93
C LEU A 235 -5.70 10.81 -10.50
N THR A 236 -4.49 10.29 -10.65
CA THR A 236 -4.20 8.99 -11.27
C THR A 236 -3.78 7.97 -10.22
N TRP A 237 -4.40 6.80 -10.27
CA TRP A 237 -4.19 5.71 -9.32
C TRP A 237 -3.84 4.43 -10.06
N LYS A 238 -2.84 3.72 -9.55
CA LYS A 238 -2.49 2.37 -9.94
C LYS A 238 -3.14 1.38 -9.00
N VAL A 239 -3.78 0.36 -9.54
CA VAL A 239 -4.43 -0.72 -8.78
C VAL A 239 -3.68 -2.01 -9.10
N ASN A 240 -3.06 -2.59 -8.07
CA ASN A 240 -2.34 -3.86 -8.15
C ASN A 240 -3.20 -5.00 -7.58
N PHE A 241 -2.96 -6.22 -8.05
CA PHE A 241 -3.74 -7.39 -7.64
C PHE A 241 -2.92 -8.41 -6.88
N ALA A 242 -3.60 -9.22 -6.07
CA ALA A 242 -2.96 -10.18 -5.20
C ALA A 242 -2.35 -11.33 -6.01
N ALA A 243 -1.09 -11.67 -5.71
CA ALA A 243 -0.44 -12.84 -6.27
C ALA A 243 -1.25 -14.10 -5.92
N GLY A 244 -1.72 -14.83 -6.93
CA GLY A 244 -2.55 -16.02 -6.77
C GLY A 244 -4.06 -15.77 -6.67
N ALA A 245 -4.52 -14.53 -6.90
CA ALA A 245 -5.95 -14.27 -7.12
C ALA A 245 -6.49 -15.09 -8.31
N ASN A 246 -7.73 -15.58 -8.19
CA ASN A 246 -8.39 -16.29 -9.27
C ASN A 246 -9.10 -15.30 -10.21
N PHE A 247 -8.73 -15.35 -11.49
CA PHE A 247 -9.27 -14.53 -12.57
C PHE A 247 -10.05 -15.31 -13.64
N ASP A 248 -10.39 -16.58 -13.40
CA ASP A 248 -11.07 -17.49 -14.35
C ASP A 248 -12.41 -16.92 -14.84
N SER A 249 -13.09 -16.15 -13.99
CA SER A 249 -14.36 -15.48 -14.31
C SER A 249 -14.19 -14.07 -14.86
N GLY A 250 -12.95 -13.65 -15.16
CA GLY A 250 -12.60 -12.28 -15.52
C GLY A 250 -12.30 -11.39 -14.30
N MET A 251 -12.23 -10.08 -14.54
CA MET A 251 -11.99 -9.09 -13.50
C MET A 251 -13.30 -8.76 -12.79
N MET A 252 -13.32 -8.93 -11.47
CA MET A 252 -14.46 -8.59 -10.61
C MET A 252 -13.98 -7.99 -9.30
N PHE A 253 -14.25 -6.71 -9.05
CA PHE A 253 -14.04 -6.09 -7.73
C PHE A 253 -15.02 -4.95 -7.50
N ASP A 254 -15.11 -4.55 -6.23
CA ASP A 254 -15.75 -3.33 -5.80
C ASP A 254 -14.83 -2.52 -4.88
N ALA A 255 -14.87 -1.20 -4.98
CA ALA A 255 -14.12 -0.32 -4.11
C ALA A 255 -14.93 0.92 -3.75
N ASN A 256 -14.85 1.33 -2.49
CA ASN A 256 -15.51 2.52 -1.99
C ASN A 256 -14.50 3.67 -1.97
N LEU A 257 -14.87 4.79 -2.58
CA LEU A 257 -14.06 6.00 -2.68
C LEU A 257 -14.84 7.19 -2.14
N MET A 258 -14.10 8.22 -1.75
CA MET A 258 -14.67 9.51 -1.36
C MET A 258 -14.10 10.62 -2.23
N ALA A 259 -14.99 11.41 -2.83
CA ALA A 259 -14.62 12.63 -3.55
C ALA A 259 -14.24 13.73 -2.56
N LEU A 260 -13.07 14.35 -2.76
CA LEU A 260 -12.57 15.44 -1.92
C LEU A 260 -13.16 16.80 -2.29
N GLN A 261 -13.99 16.85 -3.33
CA GLN A 261 -14.72 18.03 -3.77
C GLN A 261 -16.17 17.68 -4.14
N SER A 262 -17.03 18.69 -4.12
CA SER A 262 -18.44 18.54 -4.52
C SER A 262 -18.55 18.43 -6.04
N VAL A 263 -19.08 17.31 -6.54
CA VAL A 263 -19.33 17.09 -7.96
C VAL A 263 -20.51 16.16 -8.17
N SER A 264 -21.11 16.18 -9.36
CA SER A 264 -22.13 15.22 -9.77
C SER A 264 -21.53 13.81 -9.86
N MET A 265 -22.07 12.86 -9.09
CA MET A 265 -21.63 11.46 -9.06
C MET A 265 -22.15 10.69 -10.29
N THR A 266 -21.55 10.95 -11.45
CA THR A 266 -21.83 10.23 -12.70
C THR A 266 -20.53 9.77 -13.33
N ASN A 267 -20.57 8.66 -14.08
CA ASN A 267 -19.41 8.09 -14.76
C ASN A 267 -18.58 9.15 -15.51
N ASN A 268 -19.21 9.97 -16.35
CA ASN A 268 -18.52 10.97 -17.18
C ASN A 268 -17.93 12.15 -16.39
N ALA A 269 -18.48 12.43 -15.20
CA ALA A 269 -18.02 13.51 -14.34
C ALA A 269 -16.89 13.06 -13.40
N VAL A 270 -16.77 11.76 -13.14
CA VAL A 270 -15.80 11.19 -12.20
C VAL A 270 -14.59 10.60 -12.92
N PHE A 271 -14.79 9.80 -13.97
CA PHE A 271 -13.71 9.15 -14.70
C PHE A 271 -13.17 10.03 -15.84
N ASP A 272 -11.84 10.10 -15.96
CA ASP A 272 -11.11 10.72 -17.07
C ASP A 272 -10.60 9.65 -18.03
N ASP A 273 -9.87 8.67 -17.50
CA ASP A 273 -9.27 7.59 -18.29
C ASP A 273 -9.21 6.29 -17.47
N LEU A 274 -9.38 5.16 -18.14
CA LEU A 274 -9.43 3.83 -17.55
C LEU A 274 -8.60 2.88 -18.40
N LYS A 275 -7.59 2.24 -17.81
CA LYS A 275 -6.67 1.36 -18.54
C LYS A 275 -6.41 0.06 -17.78
N SER A 276 -6.30 -1.01 -18.57
CA SER A 276 -5.72 -2.30 -18.17
C SER A 276 -4.35 -2.44 -18.78
N CYS A 277 -3.33 -2.56 -17.94
CA CYS A 277 -1.94 -2.48 -18.36
C CYS A 277 -1.20 -3.79 -18.04
N PRO A 278 -0.48 -4.35 -19.02
CA PRO A 278 0.42 -5.47 -18.78
C PRO A 278 1.53 -5.10 -17.80
N CYS A 279 1.99 -6.06 -17.00
CA CYS A 279 3.11 -5.92 -16.06
C CYS A 279 4.42 -5.47 -16.72
N SER A 280 4.56 -5.65 -18.03
CA SER A 280 5.73 -5.20 -18.80
C SER A 280 5.66 -3.71 -19.19
N ASN A 281 4.55 -3.03 -18.91
CA ASN A 281 4.43 -1.58 -19.10
C ASN A 281 4.97 -0.84 -17.87
N GLU A 282 6.26 -0.50 -17.92
CA GLU A 282 6.90 0.26 -16.83
C GLU A 282 6.49 1.74 -16.82
N SER A 283 6.06 2.32 -17.95
CA SER A 283 5.81 3.77 -18.06
C SER A 283 4.46 4.22 -17.50
N GLU A 284 3.40 3.43 -17.66
CA GLU A 284 2.04 3.80 -17.25
C GLU A 284 1.80 3.53 -15.75
N GLY A 285 2.61 2.64 -15.15
CA GLY A 285 2.50 2.21 -13.75
C GLY A 285 3.52 2.84 -12.80
N THR A 286 4.24 3.86 -13.25
CA THR A 286 5.17 4.66 -12.42
C THR A 286 4.61 6.04 -12.20
N THR A 287 4.85 6.60 -11.00
CA THR A 287 4.69 8.02 -10.73
C THR A 287 5.32 8.77 -11.90
N ALA A 288 4.60 9.69 -12.54
CA ALA A 288 5.26 10.67 -13.38
C ALA A 288 6.21 11.42 -12.45
N SER A 289 7.47 10.97 -12.39
CA SER A 289 8.53 11.65 -11.66
C SER A 289 8.50 13.05 -12.26
N PRO A 290 8.18 14.11 -11.49
CA PRO A 290 8.09 15.44 -12.06
C PRO A 290 9.41 15.69 -12.79
N GLY A 291 9.36 15.80 -14.12
CA GLY A 291 10.54 16.13 -14.89
C GLY A 291 10.98 17.51 -14.43
N GLY A 292 12.19 17.61 -13.89
CA GLY A 292 12.81 18.85 -13.45
C GLY A 292 14.12 19.07 -14.18
N SER A 293 14.52 20.32 -14.36
CA SER A 293 15.85 20.67 -14.86
C SER A 293 16.83 20.77 -13.70
N PHE A 294 18.02 20.17 -13.85
CA PHE A 294 19.13 20.39 -12.93
C PHE A 294 20.09 21.41 -13.52
N THR A 295 20.48 22.39 -12.71
CA THR A 295 21.57 23.32 -13.03
C THR A 295 22.65 23.20 -11.95
N HIS A 296 23.90 23.40 -12.34
CA HIS A 296 25.01 23.46 -11.40
C HIS A 296 25.31 24.93 -11.10
N TYR A 297 25.24 25.32 -9.82
CA TYR A 297 25.78 26.60 -9.38
C TYR A 297 27.11 26.34 -8.68
N ASN A 298 28.14 27.03 -9.14
CA ASN A 298 29.49 26.88 -8.61
C ASN A 298 29.69 27.94 -7.52
N THR A 299 29.29 27.66 -6.29
CA THR A 299 29.92 28.36 -5.17
C THR A 299 31.33 27.82 -5.07
N ARG A 300 32.29 28.71 -5.27
CA ARG A 300 33.73 28.39 -5.30
C ARG A 300 34.28 27.94 -3.95
N ASP A 301 33.42 27.69 -2.98
CA ASP A 301 33.74 27.20 -1.66
C ASP A 301 32.86 25.97 -1.41
N SER A 302 33.51 24.86 -1.10
CA SER A 302 32.96 23.65 -0.49
C SER A 302 32.32 23.91 0.90
N ASP A 303 31.97 25.16 1.19
CA ASP A 303 31.50 25.64 2.48
C ASP A 303 29.98 25.50 2.53
N ILE A 304 29.59 24.24 2.69
CA ILE A 304 28.31 23.79 3.26
C ILE A 304 27.94 24.54 4.55
N GLU A 305 28.92 25.18 5.20
CA GLU A 305 28.76 25.99 6.40
C GLU A 305 27.83 27.19 6.22
N ASN A 306 27.49 27.61 4.98
CA ASN A 306 26.68 28.80 4.70
C ASN A 306 25.44 28.59 3.81
N GLY A 307 25.04 27.33 3.53
CA GLY A 307 23.80 27.07 2.80
C GLY A 307 22.57 27.57 3.57
N ALA A 308 21.46 27.87 2.87
CA ALA A 308 20.23 28.39 3.46
C ALA A 308 19.62 27.47 4.54
N CYS A 309 20.01 26.20 4.56
CA CYS A 309 19.62 25.23 5.59
C CYS A 309 20.45 25.28 6.87
N GLY A 310 21.54 26.05 6.91
CA GLY A 310 22.41 26.20 8.09
C GLY A 310 23.00 24.87 8.59
N LEU A 311 23.20 23.90 7.69
CA LEU A 311 23.70 22.57 8.04
C LEU A 311 25.20 22.63 8.32
N MET A 312 25.55 22.86 9.58
CA MET A 312 26.94 22.85 10.04
C MET A 312 27.48 21.41 10.08
N TRP A 313 28.09 20.95 9.00
CA TRP A 313 28.73 19.63 8.94
C TRP A 313 30.20 19.72 9.31
N SER A 314 30.48 19.56 10.60
CA SER A 314 31.85 19.30 11.06
C SER A 314 32.28 17.90 10.63
N GLY A 315 33.15 17.83 9.63
CA GLY A 315 34.12 16.75 9.40
C GLY A 315 33.63 15.28 9.36
N SER A 316 33.65 14.73 8.15
CA SER A 316 34.35 13.46 7.83
C SER A 316 33.64 12.10 7.96
N ASN A 317 32.37 11.95 8.36
CA ASN A 317 31.80 10.59 8.54
C ASN A 317 30.42 10.30 7.95
N LEU A 318 29.88 11.15 7.09
CA LEU A 318 28.69 10.81 6.30
C LEU A 318 29.16 10.67 4.85
N GLY A 319 29.10 9.45 4.29
CA GLY A 319 29.49 9.15 2.90
C GLY A 319 28.61 9.81 1.83
N THR A 320 27.90 10.89 2.17
CA THR A 320 27.09 11.70 1.27
C THR A 320 27.93 12.88 0.77
N THR A 321 28.36 12.81 -0.48
CA THR A 321 29.03 13.91 -1.21
C THR A 321 28.08 14.68 -2.12
N MET A 322 26.77 14.39 -2.07
CA MET A 322 25.77 14.89 -3.02
C MET A 322 24.79 15.81 -2.31
N PHE A 323 24.85 17.10 -2.65
CA PHE A 323 23.98 18.15 -2.12
C PHE A 323 23.19 18.79 -3.24
N VAL A 324 21.98 19.21 -2.90
CA VAL A 324 21.10 19.91 -3.82
C VAL A 324 20.51 21.15 -3.16
N ALA A 325 20.22 22.12 -4.01
CA ALA A 325 19.38 23.26 -3.72
C ALA A 325 17.98 22.99 -4.28
N LEU A 326 16.94 23.38 -3.55
CA LEU A 326 15.57 23.40 -4.06
C LEU A 326 15.18 24.80 -4.49
N ASP A 327 14.40 24.91 -5.56
CA ASP A 327 13.83 26.17 -6.02
C ASP A 327 13.13 26.92 -4.88
N GLN A 328 13.48 28.19 -4.69
CA GLN A 328 13.05 28.93 -3.51
C GLN A 328 11.54 29.11 -3.44
N ASP A 329 10.89 29.31 -4.58
CA ASP A 329 9.50 29.71 -4.66
C ASP A 329 8.54 28.52 -4.72
N THR A 330 9.02 27.38 -5.23
CA THR A 330 8.20 26.19 -5.42
C THR A 330 8.51 25.07 -4.42
N ASP A 331 9.80 24.77 -4.20
CA ASP A 331 10.21 23.50 -3.61
C ASP A 331 10.95 23.64 -2.27
N TYR A 332 11.59 24.77 -1.98
CA TYR A 332 12.34 24.96 -0.74
C TYR A 332 11.44 25.11 0.50
N ASP A 333 10.22 25.63 0.31
CA ASP A 333 9.18 25.82 1.34
C ASP A 333 9.72 26.45 2.63
N SER A 334 10.38 27.60 2.51
CA SER A 334 10.93 28.35 3.66
C SER A 334 11.72 27.46 4.64
N SER A 335 12.68 26.69 4.11
CA SER A 335 13.56 25.75 4.83
C SER A 335 12.91 24.49 5.40
N ARG A 336 11.62 24.22 5.15
CA ARG A 336 10.94 23.01 5.67
C ARG A 336 11.46 21.72 5.04
N ASN A 337 12.04 21.82 3.85
CA ASN A 337 12.63 20.70 3.15
C ASN A 337 14.12 20.51 3.41
N CYS A 338 14.75 21.35 4.24
CA CYS A 338 16.14 21.20 4.64
C CYS A 338 16.41 19.85 5.32
N GLY A 339 17.51 19.21 4.93
CA GLY A 339 17.92 17.90 5.44
C GLY A 339 17.12 16.71 4.90
N ARG A 340 16.13 16.93 4.02
CA ARG A 340 15.44 15.85 3.32
C ARG A 340 16.38 15.19 2.30
N CYS A 341 16.20 13.89 2.11
CA CYS A 341 16.86 13.14 1.06
C CYS A 341 15.95 13.09 -0.17
N ILE A 342 16.48 13.46 -1.33
CA ILE A 342 15.81 13.29 -2.62
C ILE A 342 16.51 12.19 -3.41
N LYS A 343 15.73 11.31 -4.02
CA LYS A 343 16.22 10.32 -4.98
C LYS A 343 16.06 10.90 -6.38
N MET A 344 17.13 10.90 -7.15
CA MET A 344 17.17 11.45 -8.51
C MET A 344 17.71 10.41 -9.49
N LYS A 345 17.20 10.46 -10.72
CA LYS A 345 17.66 9.66 -11.85
C LYS A 345 17.59 10.55 -13.08
N CYS A 346 18.68 10.65 -13.83
CA CYS A 346 18.73 11.49 -15.02
C CYS A 346 18.34 10.66 -16.24
N GLU A 347 17.52 11.25 -17.12
CA GLU A 347 17.03 10.61 -18.34
C GLU A 347 18.15 10.38 -19.37
N CYS A 348 19.24 11.16 -19.28
CA CYS A 348 20.41 11.02 -20.14
C CYS A 348 21.73 11.03 -19.35
N THR A 349 22.75 10.36 -19.88
CA THR A 349 24.12 10.45 -19.38
C THR A 349 24.73 11.78 -19.79
N GLN A 350 25.17 12.60 -18.83
CA GLN A 350 25.84 13.87 -19.08
C GLN A 350 27.20 13.92 -18.39
N SER A 351 28.24 14.28 -19.14
CA SER A 351 29.61 14.38 -18.65
C SER A 351 29.87 15.60 -17.76
N GLN A 352 28.92 16.54 -17.69
CA GLN A 352 29.05 17.77 -16.90
C GLN A 352 28.71 17.58 -15.41
N PHE A 353 28.00 16.50 -15.06
CA PHE A 353 27.57 16.23 -13.69
C PHE A 353 28.26 14.98 -13.15
N THR A 354 29.22 15.13 -12.25
CA THR A 354 29.77 14.00 -11.47
C THR A 354 28.68 13.46 -10.53
N GLY A 355 28.35 12.16 -10.61
CA GLY A 355 27.32 11.51 -9.78
C GLY A 355 26.10 11.03 -10.57
N ALA A 356 24.90 11.43 -10.13
CA ALA A 356 23.60 10.92 -10.60
C ALA A 356 23.40 10.89 -12.12
N CYS A 357 23.91 11.90 -12.82
CA CYS A 357 23.77 11.98 -14.27
C CYS A 357 25.00 11.46 -15.04
N ALA A 358 26.09 11.08 -14.37
CA ALA A 358 27.27 10.53 -15.06
C ALA A 358 27.03 9.11 -15.57
N THR A 359 26.30 8.29 -14.79
CA THR A 359 26.12 6.86 -15.05
C THR A 359 24.66 6.47 -15.30
N GLY A 360 23.71 7.41 -15.20
CA GLY A 360 22.27 7.14 -15.29
C GLY A 360 21.71 6.33 -14.12
N GLN A 361 22.51 6.12 -13.07
CA GLN A 361 22.09 5.40 -11.87
C GLN A 361 21.32 6.32 -10.92
N GLU A 362 20.36 5.73 -10.21
CA GLU A 362 19.67 6.43 -9.13
C GLU A 362 20.66 6.87 -8.06
N THR A 363 20.58 8.13 -7.66
CA THR A 363 21.44 8.72 -6.64
C THR A 363 20.59 9.43 -5.61
N ILE A 364 21.04 9.40 -4.36
CA ILE A 364 20.39 10.10 -3.26
C ILE A 364 21.23 11.35 -2.94
N ALA A 365 20.58 12.50 -2.88
CA ALA A 365 21.18 13.75 -2.46
C ALA A 365 20.41 14.37 -1.30
N ILE A 366 21.08 15.20 -0.51
CA ILE A 366 20.47 15.91 0.62
C ILE A 366 20.18 17.35 0.22
N VAL A 367 18.99 17.84 0.58
CA VAL A 367 18.63 19.26 0.48
C VAL A 367 19.41 20.05 1.52
N ALA A 368 20.38 20.83 1.05
CA ALA A 368 21.28 21.60 1.89
C ALA A 368 21.15 23.11 1.67
N ASP A 369 20.43 23.52 0.63
CA ASP A 369 20.37 24.93 0.23
C ASP A 369 19.06 25.25 -0.51
N ASN A 370 18.86 26.53 -0.82
CA ASN A 370 17.84 26.99 -1.74
C ASN A 370 18.45 27.55 -3.03
N CYS A 371 17.69 27.47 -4.11
CA CYS A 371 18.00 28.07 -5.38
C CYS A 371 17.09 29.30 -5.51
N PRO A 372 17.56 30.50 -5.11
CA PRO A 372 16.82 31.71 -5.41
C PRO A 372 16.72 31.85 -6.93
N ASP A 373 15.53 32.18 -7.43
CA ASP A 373 15.26 32.30 -8.86
C ASP A 373 16.40 33.00 -9.61
N ALA A 374 16.82 32.40 -10.73
CA ALA A 374 17.76 32.99 -11.69
C ALA A 374 17.07 34.17 -12.43
N GLY A 375 16.80 35.23 -11.66
CA GLY A 375 16.12 36.44 -12.06
C GLY A 375 16.89 37.68 -11.64
N MET A 376 18.22 37.69 -11.79
CA MET A 376 19.00 38.92 -11.94
C MET A 376 20.40 38.60 -12.47
N SER A 377 20.51 38.63 -13.80
CA SER A 377 21.73 39.10 -14.45
C SER A 377 22.01 40.54 -14.00
N ILE A 378 23.20 40.78 -13.46
CA ILE A 378 24.00 41.96 -13.80
C ILE A 378 25.31 41.45 -14.39
#